data_AF-A0A2W4RSG2-F1
#
_entry.id   AF-A0A2W4RSG2-F1
#
_cell.length_a   1.000
_cell.length_b   1.000
_cell.length_c   1.000
_cell.angle_alpha   90.00
_cell.angle_beta   90.00
_cell.angle_gamma   90.00
#
_symmetry.space_group_name_H-M   'P 1'
#
loop_
_entity.id
_entity.type
_entity.pdbx_description
1 polymer ?
#
loop_
_entity_poly.entity_id
_entity_poly.type
_entity_poly.pdbx_seq_one_letter_code
_entity_poly.pdbx_strand_id
1 'polypeptide(L)'
;MTPLSLRAAALLLAAVLATACTTEPATIGRIEQFELHASLQPTGDLAVTETLRITPDDTGRIALDRRIESAFADGVSLGSATIDGVAAGAELQVDEVSDGGLRVRWQPAGTRSGPASMVLEYTVLRAAAVNQPRGRLEWSPLLPGRAPAVNAVRLRLDLPETSRFYDGTGVGQPGWAVAIDGTRLEAERAPVGAGEGATLLAVFDVDRSQVRQGDWEWNLDRREQYFYALVAAGLFIVTIGIGILIVLRVQYPPLTQVDTDRREALTADRLMVARGLRTTAFVSIPFAGLLALAGARWLTGLGPAIYSIPASIVVVAIMLLVASWTYGRR
;
A
#
# COMPACT_ATOMS: atom_id res chain seq x y z
N MET A 1 5.39 38.78 15.17
CA MET A 1 5.74 37.69 14.23
C MET A 1 4.60 37.58 13.22
N THR A 2 4.89 37.85 11.96
CA THR A 2 3.94 38.22 10.90
C THR A 2 3.27 37.00 10.23
N PRO A 3 1.99 37.11 9.82
CA PRO A 3 1.19 36.04 9.20
C PRO A 3 1.57 35.70 7.74
N LEU A 4 2.67 36.25 7.22
CA LEU A 4 3.12 36.04 5.84
C LEU A 4 3.75 34.64 5.61
N SER A 5 4.33 34.02 6.64
CA SER A 5 5.03 32.73 6.51
C SER A 5 4.06 31.55 6.28
N LEU A 6 2.85 31.62 6.83
CA LEU A 6 1.81 30.59 6.68
C LEU A 6 1.22 30.55 5.26
N ARG A 7 1.06 31.71 4.62
CA ARG A 7 0.55 31.78 3.24
C ARG A 7 1.59 31.30 2.22
N ALA A 8 2.87 31.62 2.45
CA ALA A 8 3.96 31.13 1.60
C ALA A 8 4.12 29.60 1.70
N ALA A 9 4.00 29.03 2.91
CA ALA A 9 4.03 27.58 3.11
C ALA A 9 2.83 26.87 2.45
N ALA A 10 1.62 27.45 2.53
CA ALA A 10 0.42 26.90 1.88
C ALA A 10 0.49 26.96 0.34
N LEU A 11 1.07 28.03 -0.23
CA LEU A 11 1.27 28.16 -1.67
C LEU A 11 2.35 27.20 -2.21
N LEU A 12 3.41 26.95 -1.44
CA LEU A 12 4.41 25.92 -1.75
C LEU A 12 3.81 24.51 -1.66
N LEU A 13 2.97 24.23 -0.66
CA LEU A 13 2.27 22.94 -0.54
C LEU A 13 1.29 22.71 -1.71
N ALA A 14 0.56 23.75 -2.12
CA ALA A 14 -0.35 23.70 -3.27
C ALA A 14 0.38 23.56 -4.62
N ALA A 15 1.54 24.20 -4.78
CA ALA A 15 2.37 24.07 -5.98
C ALA A 15 3.01 22.67 -6.10
N VAL A 16 3.39 22.05 -4.98
CA VAL A 16 3.89 20.67 -4.93
C VAL A 16 2.77 19.64 -5.16
N LEU A 17 1.52 19.95 -4.77
CA LEU A 17 0.36 19.11 -5.05
C LEU A 17 -0.12 19.22 -6.51
N ALA A 18 0.04 20.38 -7.16
CA ALA A 18 -0.39 20.59 -8.55
C ALA A 18 0.54 19.95 -9.59
N THR A 19 1.84 19.77 -9.29
CA THR A 19 2.79 19.09 -10.18
C THR A 19 2.69 17.56 -10.17
N ALA A 20 1.87 16.97 -9.30
CA ALA A 20 1.61 15.53 -9.27
C ALA A 20 0.50 15.06 -10.23
N CYS A 21 -0.19 15.99 -10.92
CA CYS A 21 -1.11 15.64 -12.01
C CYS A 21 -0.35 15.54 -13.33
N THR A 22 0.62 14.64 -13.44
CA THR A 22 1.07 14.17 -14.76
C THR A 22 -0.02 13.26 -15.29
N THR A 23 -0.73 13.72 -16.31
CA THR A 23 -1.72 12.93 -17.07
C THR A 23 -1.11 11.59 -17.43
N GLU A 24 -1.65 10.52 -16.84
CA GLU A 24 -1.22 9.16 -17.10
C GLU A 24 -1.34 8.86 -18.60
N PRO A 25 -0.32 8.26 -19.25
CA PRO A 25 -0.46 7.86 -20.64
C PRO A 25 -1.52 6.76 -20.74
N ALA A 26 -2.72 7.10 -21.21
CA ALA A 26 -3.76 6.13 -21.45
C ALA A 26 -3.32 5.16 -22.56
N THR A 27 -3.66 3.88 -22.43
CA THR A 27 -3.58 2.90 -23.53
C THR A 27 -4.30 3.44 -24.77
N ILE A 28 -3.63 3.44 -25.92
CA ILE A 28 -4.15 3.91 -27.21
C ILE A 28 -4.28 2.71 -28.15
N GLY A 29 -5.42 2.60 -28.82
CA GLY A 29 -5.78 1.47 -29.68
C GLY A 29 -6.80 0.55 -29.01
N ARG A 30 -7.00 -0.62 -29.59
CA ARG A 30 -7.94 -1.64 -29.10
C ARG A 30 -7.19 -2.91 -28.71
N ILE A 31 -7.49 -3.46 -27.54
CA ILE A 31 -6.97 -4.77 -27.13
C ILE A 31 -7.91 -5.83 -27.69
N GLU A 32 -7.47 -6.50 -28.75
CA GLU A 32 -8.25 -7.54 -29.43
C GLU A 32 -8.24 -8.84 -28.62
N GLN A 33 -7.11 -9.15 -27.99
CA GLN A 33 -6.91 -10.41 -27.29
C GLN A 33 -6.00 -10.19 -26.07
N PHE A 34 -6.38 -10.81 -24.95
CA PHE A 34 -5.56 -10.94 -23.76
C PHE A 34 -5.53 -12.41 -23.37
N GLU A 35 -4.36 -13.02 -23.46
CA GLU A 35 -4.13 -14.38 -22.99
C GLU A 35 -3.18 -14.35 -21.81
N LEU A 36 -3.49 -15.16 -20.81
CA LEU A 36 -2.70 -15.25 -19.62
C LEU A 36 -2.53 -16.70 -19.20
N HIS A 37 -1.29 -17.06 -18.96
CA HIS A 37 -0.92 -18.32 -18.34
C HIS A 37 -0.17 -18.03 -17.05
N ALA A 38 -0.77 -18.42 -15.94
CA ALA A 38 -0.17 -18.39 -14.62
C ALA A 38 0.11 -19.81 -14.12
N SER A 39 1.23 -20.01 -13.47
CA SER A 39 1.64 -21.26 -12.85
C SER A 39 2.08 -21.00 -11.41
N LEU A 40 1.35 -21.57 -10.45
CA LEU A 40 1.70 -21.46 -9.04
C LEU A 40 2.84 -22.43 -8.72
N GLN A 41 3.97 -21.89 -8.26
CA GLN A 41 5.12 -22.69 -7.87
C GLN A 41 5.00 -23.18 -6.42
N PRO A 42 5.71 -24.27 -6.04
CA PRO A 42 5.80 -24.71 -4.63
C PRO A 42 6.42 -23.65 -3.71
N THR A 43 7.12 -22.65 -4.24
CA THR A 43 7.58 -21.51 -3.44
C THR A 43 6.44 -20.56 -3.06
N GLY A 44 5.24 -20.71 -3.64
CA GLY A 44 4.15 -19.73 -3.51
C GLY A 44 4.25 -18.56 -4.49
N ASP A 45 5.29 -18.53 -5.32
CA ASP A 45 5.42 -17.55 -6.39
C ASP A 45 4.52 -17.95 -7.57
N LEU A 46 3.94 -16.96 -8.23
CA LEU A 46 3.15 -17.15 -9.44
C LEU A 46 3.98 -16.72 -10.64
N ALA A 47 4.45 -17.70 -11.43
CA ALA A 47 5.07 -17.41 -12.72
C ALA A 47 3.97 -17.10 -13.74
N VAL A 48 4.10 -15.98 -14.45
CA VAL A 48 3.07 -15.49 -15.37
C VAL A 48 3.68 -15.19 -16.73
N THR A 49 3.00 -15.67 -17.77
CA THR A 49 3.17 -15.23 -19.14
C THR A 49 1.86 -14.58 -19.60
N GLU A 50 1.95 -13.33 -20.03
CA GLU A 50 0.82 -12.52 -20.50
C GLU A 50 1.06 -12.12 -21.95
N THR A 51 0.09 -12.40 -22.82
CA THR A 51 0.14 -12.06 -24.25
C THR A 51 -1.00 -11.12 -24.60
N LEU A 52 -0.67 -9.94 -25.12
CA LEU A 52 -1.64 -8.94 -25.58
C LEU A 52 -1.52 -8.73 -27.08
N ARG A 53 -2.67 -8.69 -27.76
CA ARG A 53 -2.76 -8.24 -29.16
C ARG A 53 -3.47 -6.90 -29.23
N ILE A 54 -2.77 -5.88 -29.69
CA ILE A 54 -3.25 -4.50 -29.68
C ILE A 54 -3.29 -3.96 -31.11
N THR A 55 -4.47 -3.56 -31.56
CA THR A 55 -4.65 -2.90 -32.86
C THR A 55 -4.52 -1.39 -32.70
N PRO A 56 -3.78 -0.68 -33.58
CA PRO A 56 -3.73 0.78 -33.58
C PRO A 56 -5.11 1.41 -33.72
N ASP A 57 -5.24 2.66 -33.29
CA ASP A 57 -6.42 3.47 -33.56
C ASP A 57 -6.52 3.89 -35.04
N ASP A 58 -7.57 4.64 -35.39
CA ASP A 58 -7.80 5.08 -36.78
C ASP A 58 -6.72 6.05 -37.30
N THR A 59 -5.91 6.62 -36.40
CA THR A 59 -4.75 7.46 -36.75
C THR A 59 -3.44 6.66 -36.85
N GLY A 60 -3.50 5.34 -36.64
CA GLY A 60 -2.36 4.45 -36.61
C GLY A 60 -1.54 4.55 -35.32
N ARG A 61 -2.02 5.24 -34.28
CA ARG A 61 -1.33 5.34 -32.99
C ARG A 61 -1.63 4.13 -32.13
N ILE A 62 -0.65 3.74 -31.34
CA ILE A 62 -0.73 2.62 -30.40
C ILE A 62 0.11 2.94 -29.17
N ALA A 63 -0.39 2.58 -28.00
CA ALA A 63 0.34 2.68 -26.75
C ALA A 63 -0.28 1.72 -25.73
N LEU A 64 0.52 1.19 -24.83
CA LEU A 64 0.05 0.38 -23.71
C LEU A 64 0.48 0.99 -22.39
N ASP A 65 -0.45 1.07 -21.46
CA ASP A 65 -0.17 1.28 -20.04
C ASP A 65 -0.79 0.14 -19.24
N ARG A 66 0.08 -0.68 -18.66
CA ARG A 66 -0.27 -1.94 -18.01
C ARG A 66 0.25 -1.93 -16.58
N ARG A 67 -0.68 -1.88 -15.64
CA ARG A 67 -0.40 -1.95 -14.21
C ARG A 67 -0.61 -3.37 -13.70
N ILE A 68 0.39 -3.96 -13.05
CA ILE A 68 0.41 -5.33 -12.53
C ILE A 68 0.59 -5.25 -11.02
N GLU A 69 -0.42 -5.66 -10.28
CA GLU A 69 -0.45 -5.54 -8.82
C GLU A 69 -1.13 -6.75 -8.20
N SER A 70 -0.84 -6.98 -6.92
CA SER A 70 -1.56 -7.91 -6.08
C SER A 70 -1.65 -7.32 -4.68
N ALA A 71 -2.85 -7.35 -4.10
CA ALA A 71 -3.04 -7.02 -2.69
C ALA A 71 -2.45 -8.10 -1.76
N PHE A 72 -2.19 -9.29 -2.30
CA PHE A 72 -1.76 -10.50 -1.59
C PHE A 72 -0.48 -11.03 -2.22
N ALA A 73 0.58 -10.23 -2.23
CA ALA A 73 1.91 -10.60 -2.71
C ALA A 73 2.99 -9.75 -2.03
N ASP A 74 4.23 -10.25 -2.03
CA ASP A 74 5.39 -9.51 -1.52
C ASP A 74 6.00 -8.56 -2.58
N GLY A 75 5.56 -8.68 -3.84
CA GLY A 75 5.94 -7.81 -4.93
C GLY A 75 5.79 -8.49 -6.29
N VAL A 76 6.18 -7.77 -7.35
CA VAL A 76 6.17 -8.27 -8.73
C VAL A 76 7.54 -8.00 -9.37
N SER A 77 8.10 -9.01 -10.03
CA SER A 77 9.37 -8.91 -10.74
C SER A 77 9.19 -9.22 -12.22
N LEU A 78 9.62 -8.30 -13.09
CA LEU A 78 9.62 -8.53 -14.54
C LEU A 78 10.82 -9.39 -14.94
N GLY A 79 10.57 -10.46 -15.68
CA GLY A 79 11.60 -11.31 -16.26
C GLY A 79 11.97 -10.85 -17.67
N SER A 80 11.01 -10.87 -18.59
CA SER A 80 11.22 -10.50 -19.99
C SER A 80 10.01 -9.80 -20.59
N ALA A 81 10.24 -9.03 -21.65
CA ALA A 81 9.19 -8.43 -22.45
C ALA A 81 9.59 -8.48 -23.92
N THR A 82 8.66 -8.92 -24.77
CA THR A 82 8.86 -8.95 -26.23
C THR A 82 7.71 -8.27 -26.95
N ILE A 83 8.02 -7.68 -28.10
CA ILE A 83 7.07 -7.05 -29.01
C ILE A 83 7.32 -7.64 -30.39
N ASP A 84 6.29 -8.25 -30.96
CA ASP A 84 6.33 -8.97 -32.24
C ASP A 84 7.43 -10.04 -32.29
N GLY A 85 7.68 -10.69 -31.14
CA GLY A 85 8.70 -11.74 -30.99
C GLY A 85 10.13 -11.23 -30.82
N VAL A 86 10.36 -9.91 -30.78
CA VAL A 86 11.66 -9.29 -30.54
C VAL A 86 11.71 -8.71 -29.13
N ALA A 87 12.85 -8.80 -28.45
CA ALA A 87 13.04 -8.19 -27.13
C ALA A 87 12.67 -6.69 -27.17
N ALA A 88 11.88 -6.25 -26.20
CA ALA A 88 11.42 -4.88 -26.13
C ALA A 88 12.60 -3.90 -25.98
N GLY A 89 12.60 -2.85 -26.79
CA GLY A 89 13.65 -1.82 -26.79
C GLY A 89 13.37 -0.67 -25.82
N ALA A 90 14.04 0.47 -26.04
CA ALA A 90 13.93 1.67 -25.20
C ALA A 90 12.53 2.32 -25.14
N GLU A 91 11.61 1.89 -26.01
CA GLU A 91 10.21 2.33 -26.04
C GLU A 91 9.37 1.72 -24.90
N LEU A 92 9.88 0.68 -24.24
CA LEU A 92 9.28 0.07 -23.06
C LEU A 92 9.90 0.65 -21.79
N GLN A 93 9.05 1.20 -20.93
CA GLN A 93 9.40 1.68 -19.61
C GLN A 93 8.74 0.79 -18.56
N VAL A 94 9.48 0.49 -17.50
CA VAL A 94 9.00 -0.33 -16.39
C VAL A 94 9.31 0.41 -15.11
N ASP A 95 8.27 0.80 -14.40
CA ASP A 95 8.36 1.53 -13.15
C ASP A 95 7.80 0.67 -12.01
N GLU A 96 8.43 0.72 -10.85
CA GLU A 96 7.82 0.19 -9.62
C GLU A 96 6.67 1.10 -9.19
N VAL A 97 5.57 0.49 -8.74
CA VAL A 97 4.41 1.18 -8.17
C VAL A 97 4.46 1.06 -6.66
N SER A 98 3.78 1.98 -5.96
CA SER A 98 3.55 1.84 -4.51
C SER A 98 3.04 0.43 -4.18
N ASP A 99 3.53 -0.14 -3.09
CA ASP A 99 3.20 -1.49 -2.61
C ASP A 99 3.79 -2.66 -3.42
N GLY A 100 4.85 -2.40 -4.21
CA GLY A 100 5.65 -3.47 -4.84
C GLY A 100 5.07 -4.02 -6.15
N GLY A 101 4.09 -3.33 -6.74
CA GLY A 101 3.58 -3.61 -8.08
C GLY A 101 4.48 -3.07 -9.19
N LEU A 102 4.13 -3.37 -10.44
CA LEU A 102 4.82 -2.87 -11.63
C LEU A 102 3.87 -2.10 -12.55
N ARG A 103 4.39 -1.06 -13.19
CA ARG A 103 3.74 -0.37 -14.31
C ARG A 103 4.61 -0.49 -15.54
N VAL A 104 4.07 -1.15 -16.55
CA VAL A 104 4.70 -1.37 -17.85
C VAL A 104 4.06 -0.42 -18.86
N ARG A 105 4.86 0.48 -19.42
CA ARG A 105 4.42 1.49 -20.38
C ARG A 105 5.17 1.30 -21.68
N TRP A 106 4.45 1.11 -22.78
CA TRP A 106 5.03 1.01 -24.11
C TRP A 106 4.45 2.06 -25.03
N GLN A 107 5.34 2.85 -25.63
CA GLN A 107 4.95 3.90 -26.56
C GLN A 107 5.93 3.94 -27.74
N PRO A 108 5.61 3.28 -28.88
CA PRO A 108 6.49 3.26 -30.02
C PRO A 108 6.59 4.63 -30.70
N ALA A 109 7.73 4.89 -31.33
CA ALA A 109 7.91 6.10 -32.13
C ALA A 109 7.08 6.01 -33.42
N GLY A 110 6.12 6.93 -33.59
CA GLY A 110 5.34 7.06 -34.83
C GLY A 110 4.06 6.23 -34.86
N THR A 111 3.59 5.92 -36.07
CA THR A 111 2.36 5.18 -36.33
C THR A 111 2.66 3.77 -36.83
N ARG A 112 1.73 2.84 -36.57
CA ARG A 112 1.77 1.46 -37.06
C ARG A 112 0.58 1.19 -37.97
N SER A 113 0.80 0.40 -39.01
CA SER A 113 -0.23 -0.01 -39.97
C SER A 113 -0.98 -1.29 -39.57
N GLY A 114 -0.52 -2.01 -38.55
CA GLY A 114 -1.07 -3.30 -38.14
C GLY A 114 -0.93 -3.56 -36.64
N PRO A 115 -1.58 -4.64 -36.14
CA PRO A 115 -1.55 -4.98 -34.72
C PRO A 115 -0.15 -5.30 -34.24
N ALA A 116 0.11 -5.03 -32.97
CA ALA A 116 1.30 -5.45 -32.26
C ALA A 116 0.96 -6.59 -31.29
N SER A 117 1.87 -7.56 -31.19
CA SER A 117 1.80 -8.65 -30.22
C SER A 117 2.82 -8.42 -29.11
N MET A 118 2.36 -8.14 -27.90
CA MET A 118 3.24 -8.00 -26.74
C MET A 118 3.18 -9.26 -25.89
N VAL A 119 4.34 -9.75 -25.44
CA VAL A 119 4.44 -10.82 -24.44
C VAL A 119 5.22 -10.31 -23.24
N LEU A 120 4.65 -10.44 -22.05
CA LEU A 120 5.29 -10.11 -20.77
C LEU A 120 5.46 -11.39 -19.96
N GLU A 121 6.67 -11.61 -19.45
CA GLU A 121 6.98 -12.67 -18.50
C GLU A 121 7.37 -12.04 -17.17
N TYR A 122 6.66 -12.39 -16.11
CA TYR A 122 6.90 -11.84 -14.78
C TYR A 122 6.55 -12.86 -13.69
N THR A 123 7.00 -12.56 -12.48
CA THR A 123 6.69 -13.36 -11.28
C THR A 123 6.00 -12.48 -10.25
N VAL A 124 4.84 -12.93 -9.75
CA VAL A 124 4.21 -12.36 -8.56
C VAL A 124 4.73 -13.13 -7.35
N LEU A 125 5.51 -12.45 -6.51
CA LEU A 125 6.25 -13.07 -5.40
C LEU A 125 5.30 -13.42 -4.26
N ARG A 126 5.35 -14.68 -3.80
CA ARG A 126 4.53 -15.20 -2.69
C ARG A 126 3.03 -14.88 -2.83
N ALA A 127 2.46 -15.05 -4.02
CA ALA A 127 1.08 -14.67 -4.32
C ALA A 127 -0.01 -15.48 -3.59
N ALA A 128 0.35 -16.57 -2.91
CA ALA A 128 -0.59 -17.45 -2.24
C ALA A 128 -0.53 -17.34 -0.71
N ALA A 129 -1.71 -17.26 -0.10
CA ALA A 129 -1.93 -17.39 1.33
C ALA A 129 -1.91 -18.87 1.73
N VAL A 130 -1.37 -19.17 2.89
CA VAL A 130 -1.21 -20.53 3.42
C VAL A 130 -1.89 -20.63 4.79
N ASN A 131 -3.22 -20.68 4.78
CA ASN A 131 -4.02 -20.88 5.98
C ASN A 131 -4.34 -22.37 6.17
N GLN A 132 -3.55 -23.08 6.99
CA GLN A 132 -3.69 -24.53 7.14
C GLN A 132 -5.14 -24.96 7.48
N PRO A 133 -5.71 -25.97 6.79
CA PRO A 133 -5.08 -26.87 5.80
C PRO A 133 -5.20 -26.43 4.32
N ARG A 134 -5.73 -25.23 4.02
CA ARG A 134 -6.04 -24.80 2.64
C ARG A 134 -5.26 -23.55 2.22
N GLY A 135 -4.60 -23.64 1.07
CA GLY A 135 -3.99 -22.51 0.40
C GLY A 135 -5.05 -21.70 -0.33
N ARG A 136 -4.84 -20.39 -0.42
CA ARG A 136 -5.69 -19.48 -1.19
C ARG A 136 -4.84 -18.58 -2.07
N LEU A 137 -5.19 -18.48 -3.34
CA LEU A 137 -4.65 -17.49 -4.26
C LEU A 137 -5.81 -16.57 -4.65
N GLU A 138 -5.61 -15.27 -4.46
CA GLU A 138 -6.51 -14.23 -4.96
C GLU A 138 -5.64 -13.21 -5.70
N TRP A 139 -5.77 -13.20 -7.03
CA TRP A 139 -4.95 -12.33 -7.86
C TRP A 139 -5.76 -11.79 -9.03
N SER A 140 -5.61 -10.49 -9.31
CA SER A 140 -6.38 -9.80 -10.34
C SER A 140 -5.52 -9.49 -11.57
N PRO A 141 -5.41 -10.43 -12.54
CA PRO A 141 -4.72 -10.15 -13.79
C PRO A 141 -5.31 -8.95 -14.52
N LEU A 142 -6.63 -8.77 -14.48
CA LEU A 142 -7.29 -7.58 -15.02
C LEU A 142 -7.85 -6.75 -13.87
N LEU A 143 -7.21 -5.62 -13.57
CA LEU A 143 -7.66 -4.73 -12.49
C LEU A 143 -9.03 -4.12 -12.82
N PRO A 144 -9.91 -3.97 -11.81
CA PRO A 144 -11.14 -3.19 -11.96
C PRO A 144 -10.84 -1.71 -12.21
N GLY A 145 -11.71 -1.02 -12.92
CA GLY A 145 -11.56 0.40 -13.23
C GLY A 145 -10.58 0.72 -14.37
N ARG A 146 -9.97 -0.28 -15.03
CA ARG A 146 -9.07 -0.02 -16.18
C ARG A 146 -9.82 0.54 -17.39
N ALA A 147 -9.10 1.26 -18.24
CA ALA A 147 -9.39 1.39 -19.67
C ALA A 147 -8.23 0.75 -20.45
N PRO A 148 -8.45 0.15 -21.64
CA PRO A 148 -9.68 0.04 -22.43
C PRO A 148 -10.43 -1.29 -22.23
N ALA A 149 -11.55 -1.47 -22.94
CA ALA A 149 -12.21 -2.78 -23.07
C ALA A 149 -11.32 -3.79 -23.81
N VAL A 150 -11.58 -5.09 -23.58
CA VAL A 150 -10.84 -6.19 -24.22
C VAL A 150 -11.84 -7.09 -24.96
N ASN A 151 -11.58 -7.36 -26.23
CA ASN A 151 -12.53 -8.10 -27.07
C ASN A 151 -12.61 -9.59 -26.72
N ALA A 152 -11.48 -10.23 -26.43
CA ALA A 152 -11.44 -11.62 -25.98
C ALA A 152 -10.38 -11.82 -24.89
N VAL A 153 -10.76 -12.53 -23.84
CA VAL A 153 -9.87 -12.86 -22.73
C VAL A 153 -9.85 -14.37 -22.49
N ARG A 154 -8.65 -14.92 -22.35
CA ARG A 154 -8.41 -16.30 -21.90
C ARG A 154 -7.42 -16.30 -20.75
N LEU A 155 -7.81 -16.89 -19.63
CA LEU A 155 -7.00 -17.03 -18.42
C LEU A 155 -6.78 -18.52 -18.18
N ARG A 156 -5.55 -18.88 -17.84
CA ARG A 156 -5.18 -20.22 -17.40
C ARG A 156 -4.38 -20.12 -16.11
N LEU A 157 -4.74 -20.94 -15.14
CA LEU A 157 -3.99 -21.13 -13.90
C LEU A 157 -3.68 -22.61 -13.75
N ASP A 158 -2.40 -22.96 -13.66
CA ASP A 158 -1.93 -24.29 -13.29
C ASP A 158 -1.44 -24.29 -11.83
N LEU A 159 -1.83 -25.32 -11.08
CA LEU A 159 -1.29 -25.63 -9.76
C LEU A 159 -0.16 -26.67 -9.86
N PRO A 160 0.68 -26.83 -8.82
CA PRO A 160 1.62 -27.95 -8.72
C PRO A 160 0.88 -29.29 -8.87
N GLU A 161 1.49 -30.26 -9.56
CA GLU A 161 0.87 -31.55 -9.95
C GLU A 161 0.24 -32.34 -8.79
N THR A 162 0.77 -32.19 -7.58
CA THR A 162 0.30 -32.86 -6.37
C THR A 162 -0.93 -32.20 -5.73
N SER A 163 -1.32 -31.02 -6.22
CA SER A 163 -2.39 -30.19 -5.67
C SER A 163 -3.76 -30.59 -6.22
N ARG A 164 -4.81 -30.05 -5.60
CA ARG A 164 -6.17 -30.13 -6.13
C ARG A 164 -6.89 -28.83 -5.83
N PHE A 165 -7.76 -28.41 -6.73
CA PHE A 165 -8.70 -27.33 -6.44
C PHE A 165 -9.83 -27.80 -5.52
N TYR A 166 -10.39 -26.86 -4.77
CA TYR A 166 -11.60 -27.03 -3.96
C TYR A 166 -12.65 -25.97 -4.31
N ASP A 167 -13.84 -26.14 -3.76
CA ASP A 167 -14.93 -25.16 -3.83
C ASP A 167 -14.46 -23.75 -3.46
N GLY A 168 -14.90 -22.77 -4.26
CA GLY A 168 -14.43 -21.39 -4.19
C GLY A 168 -13.34 -21.05 -5.22
N THR A 169 -12.87 -22.02 -5.99
CA THR A 169 -11.98 -21.79 -7.15
C THR A 169 -12.80 -21.29 -8.35
N GLY A 170 -12.33 -20.25 -9.05
CA GLY A 170 -12.99 -19.70 -10.23
C GLY A 170 -12.50 -18.31 -10.60
N VAL A 171 -13.37 -17.54 -11.25
CA VAL A 171 -13.21 -16.09 -11.45
C VAL A 171 -14.22 -15.37 -10.58
N GLY A 172 -13.78 -14.36 -9.81
CA GLY A 172 -14.63 -13.67 -8.84
C GLY A 172 -15.78 -12.87 -9.48
N GLN A 173 -15.57 -12.38 -10.71
CA GLN A 173 -16.56 -11.62 -11.47
C GLN A 173 -17.48 -12.56 -12.28
N PRO A 174 -18.75 -12.19 -12.50
CA PRO A 174 -19.69 -13.01 -13.26
C PRO A 174 -19.39 -12.99 -14.77
N GLY A 175 -20.02 -13.92 -15.50
CA GLY A 175 -20.01 -13.96 -16.97
C GLY A 175 -18.80 -14.66 -17.60
N TRP A 176 -17.97 -15.32 -16.79
CA TRP A 176 -16.84 -16.13 -17.24
C TRP A 176 -17.27 -17.58 -17.46
N ALA A 177 -16.89 -18.15 -18.60
CA ALA A 177 -16.97 -19.59 -18.80
C ALA A 177 -15.73 -20.21 -18.14
N VAL A 178 -15.93 -20.96 -17.06
CA VAL A 178 -14.85 -21.54 -16.25
C VAL A 178 -14.88 -23.05 -16.39
N ALA A 179 -13.73 -23.63 -16.72
CA ALA A 179 -13.49 -25.06 -16.73
C ALA A 179 -12.34 -25.38 -15.75
N ILE A 180 -12.54 -26.41 -14.93
CA ILE A 180 -11.52 -26.88 -13.99
C ILE A 180 -11.30 -28.37 -14.28
N ASP A 181 -10.06 -28.73 -14.61
CA ASP A 181 -9.64 -30.10 -14.89
C ASP A 181 -8.38 -30.42 -14.07
N GLY A 182 -8.55 -31.23 -13.02
CA GLY A 182 -7.48 -31.62 -12.11
C GLY A 182 -6.82 -30.41 -11.45
N THR A 183 -5.61 -30.08 -11.89
CA THR A 183 -4.78 -28.96 -11.41
C THR A 183 -4.82 -27.72 -12.31
N ARG A 184 -5.62 -27.74 -13.38
CA ARG A 184 -5.77 -26.63 -14.32
C ARG A 184 -7.13 -25.97 -14.20
N LEU A 185 -7.11 -24.65 -14.09
CA LEU A 185 -8.28 -23.80 -14.31
C LEU A 185 -8.09 -23.06 -15.63
N GLU A 186 -9.11 -23.09 -16.47
CA GLU A 186 -9.23 -22.24 -17.65
C GLU A 186 -10.50 -21.39 -17.52
N ALA A 187 -10.39 -20.10 -17.84
CA ALA A 187 -11.52 -19.19 -17.86
C ALA A 187 -11.47 -18.32 -19.10
N GLU A 188 -12.61 -18.17 -19.77
CA GLU A 188 -12.71 -17.35 -20.97
C GLU A 188 -13.93 -16.42 -20.91
N ARG A 189 -13.78 -15.26 -21.56
CA ARG A 189 -14.87 -14.29 -21.73
C ARG A 189 -14.61 -13.39 -22.92
N ALA A 190 -15.65 -13.14 -23.70
CA ALA A 190 -15.63 -12.22 -24.83
C ALA A 190 -17.02 -11.56 -25.01
N PRO A 191 -17.16 -10.23 -24.97
CA PRO A 191 -16.15 -9.23 -24.57
C PRO A 191 -16.03 -9.04 -23.05
N VAL A 192 -14.94 -8.38 -22.61
CA VAL A 192 -14.79 -7.84 -21.26
C VAL A 192 -14.79 -6.31 -21.33
N GLY A 193 -15.75 -5.69 -20.65
CA GLY A 193 -16.00 -4.25 -20.74
C GLY A 193 -14.87 -3.38 -20.17
N ALA A 194 -14.86 -2.10 -20.55
CA ALA A 194 -14.02 -1.12 -19.89
C ALA A 194 -14.40 -1.03 -18.41
N GLY A 195 -13.41 -1.03 -17.52
CA GLY A 195 -13.60 -1.02 -16.07
C GLY A 195 -13.87 -2.39 -15.44
N GLU A 196 -14.19 -3.43 -16.21
CA GLU A 196 -14.54 -4.75 -15.67
C GLU A 196 -13.30 -5.59 -15.36
N GLY A 197 -13.02 -5.88 -14.09
CA GLY A 197 -11.87 -6.71 -13.70
C GLY A 197 -12.06 -8.22 -13.89
N ALA A 198 -10.97 -8.96 -13.68
CA ALA A 198 -10.94 -10.41 -13.57
C ALA A 198 -10.01 -10.79 -12.41
N THR A 199 -10.55 -11.43 -11.39
CA THR A 199 -9.85 -11.92 -10.21
C THR A 199 -9.86 -13.43 -10.23
N LEU A 200 -8.71 -14.05 -10.42
CA LEU A 200 -8.51 -15.48 -10.29
C LEU A 200 -8.55 -15.83 -8.80
N LEU A 201 -9.47 -16.73 -8.46
CA LEU A 201 -9.63 -17.29 -7.13
C LEU A 201 -9.25 -18.76 -7.20
N ALA A 202 -8.32 -19.20 -6.36
CA ALA A 202 -8.02 -20.60 -6.21
C ALA A 202 -7.93 -21.00 -4.75
N VAL A 203 -8.59 -22.11 -4.41
CA VAL A 203 -8.51 -22.75 -3.11
C VAL A 203 -7.89 -24.13 -3.32
N PHE A 204 -6.77 -24.42 -2.66
CA PHE A 204 -6.01 -25.64 -2.89
C PHE A 204 -5.44 -26.25 -1.60
N ASP A 205 -4.87 -27.44 -1.69
CA ASP A 205 -4.32 -28.18 -0.55
C ASP A 205 -2.89 -27.73 -0.23
N VAL A 206 -2.60 -27.31 1.00
CA VAL A 206 -1.25 -26.86 1.40
C VAL A 206 -0.30 -28.05 1.57
N ASP A 207 -0.77 -29.13 2.21
CA ASP A 207 0.08 -30.24 2.64
C ASP A 207 0.73 -30.94 1.44
N ARG A 208 0.06 -30.89 0.29
CA ARG A 208 0.56 -31.47 -0.97
C ARG A 208 1.33 -30.50 -1.84
N SER A 209 1.04 -29.20 -1.75
CA SER A 209 1.59 -28.18 -2.63
C SER A 209 2.94 -27.62 -2.15
N GLN A 210 3.31 -27.85 -0.88
CA GLN A 210 4.53 -27.33 -0.23
C GLN A 210 4.67 -25.80 -0.29
N VAL A 211 3.58 -25.09 -0.59
CA VAL A 211 3.55 -23.64 -0.72
C VAL A 211 3.95 -22.97 0.59
N ARG A 212 4.88 -22.02 0.51
CA ARG A 212 5.39 -21.28 1.67
C ARG A 212 4.60 -19.99 1.86
N GLN A 213 4.31 -19.67 3.12
CA GLN A 213 3.70 -18.42 3.55
C GLN A 213 4.54 -17.21 3.10
N GLY A 214 3.87 -16.18 2.56
CA GLY A 214 4.47 -14.90 2.20
C GLY A 214 4.64 -13.97 3.40
N ASP A 215 5.54 -12.99 3.29
CA ASP A 215 5.75 -12.01 4.35
C ASP A 215 4.51 -11.11 4.53
N TRP A 216 3.76 -10.84 3.46
CA TRP A 216 2.49 -10.11 3.51
C TRP A 216 1.44 -10.78 4.41
N GLU A 217 1.33 -12.12 4.39
CA GLU A 217 0.36 -12.86 5.20
C GLU A 217 0.78 -12.82 6.67
N TRP A 218 2.07 -13.04 6.93
CA TRP A 218 2.66 -12.88 8.26
C TRP A 218 2.46 -11.48 8.85
N ASN A 219 2.59 -10.45 8.00
CA ASN A 219 2.38 -9.06 8.38
C ASN A 219 0.88 -8.77 8.65
N LEU A 220 -0.02 -9.36 7.88
CA LEU A 220 -1.46 -9.23 8.08
C LEU A 220 -1.90 -9.84 9.42
N ASP A 221 -1.43 -11.05 9.73
CA ASP A 221 -1.69 -11.72 11.02
C ASP A 221 -1.19 -10.87 12.20
N ARG A 222 0.05 -10.36 12.09
CA ARG A 222 0.64 -9.50 13.12
C ARG A 222 -0.09 -8.18 13.26
N ARG A 223 -0.52 -7.58 12.15
CA ARG A 223 -1.28 -6.31 12.17
C ARG A 223 -2.55 -6.49 12.96
N GLU A 224 -3.31 -7.57 12.75
CA GLU A 224 -4.52 -7.85 13.53
C GLU A 224 -4.22 -8.10 15.01
N GLN A 225 -3.21 -8.93 15.30
CA GLN A 225 -2.83 -9.28 16.67
C GLN A 225 -2.34 -8.06 17.48
N TYR A 226 -1.50 -7.22 16.88
CA TYR A 226 -0.88 -6.10 17.58
C TYR A 226 -1.67 -4.79 17.48
N PHE A 227 -2.72 -4.71 16.66
CA PHE A 227 -3.51 -3.48 16.50
C PHE A 227 -3.97 -2.92 17.85
N TYR A 228 -4.65 -3.74 18.64
CA TYR A 228 -5.18 -3.32 19.94
C TYR A 228 -4.06 -3.02 20.94
N ALA A 229 -2.96 -3.77 20.91
CA ALA A 229 -1.81 -3.54 21.78
C ALA A 229 -1.12 -2.20 21.48
N LEU A 230 -0.92 -1.86 20.20
CA LEU A 230 -0.31 -0.60 19.78
C LEU A 230 -1.20 0.59 20.14
N VAL A 231 -2.51 0.50 19.85
CA VAL A 231 -3.48 1.53 20.24
C VAL A 231 -3.53 1.70 21.76
N ALA A 232 -3.54 0.61 22.53
CA ALA A 232 -3.51 0.65 23.99
C ALA A 232 -2.21 1.27 24.52
N ALA A 233 -1.06 0.97 23.92
CA ALA A 233 0.22 1.60 24.27
C ALA A 233 0.20 3.11 24.03
N GLY A 234 -0.35 3.56 22.90
CA GLY A 234 -0.57 4.98 22.63
C GLY A 234 -1.47 5.64 23.69
N LEU A 235 -2.62 5.02 23.98
CA LEU A 235 -3.54 5.53 24.99
C LEU A 235 -2.89 5.61 26.38
N PHE A 236 -2.11 4.60 26.76
CA PHE A 236 -1.37 4.57 28.02
C PHE A 236 -0.39 5.74 28.15
N ILE A 237 0.33 6.09 27.08
CA ILE A 237 1.22 7.26 27.04
C ILE A 237 0.43 8.55 27.30
N VAL A 238 -0.73 8.71 26.66
CA VAL A 238 -1.61 9.87 26.89
C VAL A 238 -2.10 9.91 28.33
N THR A 239 -2.54 8.77 28.89
CA THR A 239 -2.99 8.68 30.29
C THR A 239 -1.91 9.10 31.27
N ILE A 240 -0.65 8.66 31.06
CA ILE A 240 0.49 9.10 31.89
C ILE A 240 0.67 10.63 31.78
N GLY A 241 0.63 11.18 30.56
CA GLY A 241 0.75 12.61 30.34
C GLY A 241 -0.32 13.42 31.07
N ILE A 242 -1.58 12.98 31.01
CA ILE A 242 -2.69 13.56 31.77
C ILE A 242 -2.42 13.47 33.28
N GLY A 243 -1.99 12.31 33.77
CA GLY A 243 -1.66 12.10 35.18
C GLY A 243 -0.59 13.05 35.69
N ILE A 244 0.49 13.24 34.94
CA ILE A 244 1.56 14.21 35.26
C ILE A 244 0.98 15.62 35.39
N LEU A 245 0.11 16.04 34.46
CA LEU A 245 -0.51 17.37 34.51
C LEU A 245 -1.46 17.53 35.70
N ILE A 246 -2.21 16.50 36.07
CA ILE A 246 -3.06 16.50 37.27
C ILE A 246 -2.20 16.67 38.53
N VAL A 247 -1.10 15.91 38.65
CA VAL A 247 -0.18 16.02 39.79
C VAL A 247 0.41 17.42 39.88
N LEU A 248 0.87 17.98 38.76
CA LEU A 248 1.38 19.36 38.71
C LEU A 248 0.30 20.39 39.07
N ARG A 249 -0.96 20.14 38.70
CA ARG A 249 -2.08 21.02 39.03
C ARG A 249 -2.37 21.06 40.53
N VAL A 250 -2.29 19.90 41.19
CA VAL A 250 -2.48 19.77 42.63
C VAL A 250 -1.30 20.34 43.40
N GLN A 251 -0.07 20.05 42.96
CA GLN A 251 1.15 20.50 43.63
C GLN A 251 1.39 22.01 43.45
N TYR A 252 0.99 22.57 42.31
CA TYR A 252 1.15 23.99 41.96
C TYR A 252 -0.21 24.63 41.63
N PRO A 253 -1.05 24.93 42.65
CA PRO A 253 -2.37 25.55 42.48
C PRO A 253 -2.25 27.00 41.94
N PRO A 254 -3.32 27.63 41.42
CA PRO A 254 -3.28 29.01 40.93
C PRO A 254 -2.83 29.99 42.01
N LEU A 255 -2.00 30.99 41.66
CA LEU A 255 -1.53 31.99 42.61
C LEU A 255 -2.67 32.79 43.27
N THR A 256 -3.83 32.87 42.62
CA THR A 256 -5.04 33.50 43.16
C THR A 256 -5.61 32.81 44.40
N GLN A 257 -5.17 31.58 44.71
CA GLN A 257 -5.67 30.75 45.81
C GLN A 257 -4.68 30.63 46.98
N VAL A 258 -3.57 31.37 46.96
CA VAL A 258 -2.46 31.24 47.92
C VAL A 258 -2.18 32.58 48.60
N ASP A 259 -1.77 32.57 49.87
CA ASP A 259 -1.40 33.77 50.64
C ASP A 259 -0.12 34.45 50.13
N THR A 260 0.04 35.75 50.40
CA THR A 260 1.07 36.63 49.83
C THR A 260 2.50 36.11 50.04
N ASP A 261 2.84 35.67 51.24
CA ASP A 261 4.20 35.19 51.59
C ASP A 261 4.54 33.86 50.87
N ARG A 262 3.53 33.03 50.61
CA ARG A 262 3.68 31.75 49.92
C ARG A 262 3.67 31.91 48.40
N ARG A 263 3.17 33.03 47.86
CA ARG A 263 3.14 33.31 46.41
C ARG A 263 4.54 33.51 45.84
N GLU A 264 5.43 34.21 46.53
CA GLU A 264 6.78 34.51 46.00
C GLU A 264 7.60 33.23 45.78
N ALA A 265 7.64 32.35 46.78
CA ALA A 265 8.30 31.04 46.67
C ALA A 265 7.68 30.18 45.56
N LEU A 266 6.35 30.12 45.48
CA LEU A 266 5.64 29.33 44.46
C LEU A 266 5.86 29.86 43.04
N THR A 267 6.11 31.16 42.87
CA THR A 267 6.32 31.78 41.55
C THR A 267 7.65 31.32 40.94
N ALA A 268 8.72 31.28 41.73
CA ALA A 268 10.01 30.77 41.29
C ALA A 268 9.93 29.29 40.89
N ASP A 269 9.26 28.47 41.69
CA ASP A 269 9.07 27.04 41.41
C ASP A 269 8.24 26.82 40.15
N ARG A 270 7.15 27.57 39.94
CA ARG A 270 6.32 27.48 38.73
C ARG A 270 7.10 27.83 37.47
N LEU A 271 7.99 28.82 37.51
CA LEU A 271 8.85 29.17 36.38
C LEU A 271 9.85 28.05 36.06
N MET A 272 10.40 27.38 37.08
CA MET A 272 11.27 26.24 36.89
C MET A 272 10.52 25.05 36.27
N VAL A 273 9.31 24.76 36.77
CA VAL A 273 8.42 23.73 36.20
C VAL A 273 8.05 24.07 34.75
N ALA A 274 7.70 25.32 34.45
CA ALA A 274 7.35 25.76 33.11
C ALA A 274 8.52 25.54 32.12
N ARG A 275 9.77 25.84 32.53
CA ARG A 275 10.96 25.55 31.71
C ARG A 275 11.16 24.06 31.53
N GLY A 276 11.03 23.26 32.59
CA GLY A 276 11.14 21.80 32.54
C GLY A 276 10.16 21.19 31.54
N LEU A 277 8.87 21.54 31.65
CA LEU A 277 7.81 21.11 30.73
C LEU A 277 8.11 21.46 29.28
N ARG A 278 8.63 22.67 29.04
CA ARG A 278 8.97 23.14 27.69
C ARG A 278 10.14 22.37 27.10
N THR A 279 11.20 22.14 27.88
CA THR A 279 12.36 21.35 27.46
C THR A 279 11.95 19.92 27.15
N THR A 280 11.18 19.27 28.02
CA THR A 280 10.67 17.92 27.79
C THR A 280 9.87 17.85 26.50
N ALA A 281 8.94 18.78 26.27
CA ALA A 281 8.15 18.79 25.04
C ALA A 281 9.02 18.95 23.78
N PHE A 282 10.01 19.85 23.80
CA PHE A 282 10.91 20.04 22.66
C PHE A 282 11.82 18.84 22.38
N VAL A 283 12.14 18.03 23.39
CA VAL A 283 12.88 16.77 23.21
C VAL A 283 11.96 15.64 22.73
N SER A 284 10.72 15.58 23.23
CA SER A 284 9.76 14.53 22.88
C SER A 284 9.31 14.58 21.41
N ILE A 285 9.19 15.77 20.81
CA ILE A 285 8.78 15.93 19.40
C ILE A 285 9.78 15.29 18.41
N PRO A 286 11.09 15.62 18.41
CA PRO A 286 12.04 15.00 17.50
C PRO A 286 12.21 13.50 17.81
N PHE A 287 12.11 13.10 19.07
CA PHE A 287 12.11 11.69 19.44
C PHE A 287 10.92 10.93 18.84
N ALA A 288 9.72 11.49 18.89
CA ALA A 288 8.54 10.93 18.22
C ALA A 288 8.72 10.87 16.70
N GLY A 289 9.33 11.89 16.09
CA GLY A 289 9.67 11.88 14.67
C GLY A 289 10.65 10.75 14.29
N LEU A 290 11.68 10.53 15.10
CA LEU A 290 12.62 9.41 14.92
C LEU A 290 11.93 8.05 15.07
N LEU A 291 11.04 7.89 16.04
CA LEU A 291 10.25 6.66 16.21
C LEU A 291 9.32 6.41 15.01
N ALA A 292 8.68 7.46 14.49
CA ALA A 292 7.85 7.33 13.30
C ALA A 292 8.67 6.91 12.07
N LEU A 293 9.86 7.48 11.88
CA LEU A 293 10.77 7.10 10.79
C LEU A 293 11.27 5.66 10.94
N ALA A 294 11.63 5.25 12.16
CA ALA A 294 12.04 3.88 12.44
C ALA A 294 10.88 2.89 12.17
N GLY A 295 9.66 3.21 12.60
CA GLY A 295 8.47 2.43 12.30
C GLY A 295 8.21 2.29 10.80
N ALA A 296 8.29 3.40 10.06
CA ALA A 296 8.10 3.44 8.61
C ALA A 296 9.15 2.65 7.81
N ARG A 297 10.35 2.45 8.36
CA ARG A 297 11.44 1.76 7.66
C ARG A 297 11.57 0.28 8.04
N TRP A 298 11.28 -0.06 9.29
CA TRP A 298 11.59 -1.40 9.84
C TRP A 298 10.36 -2.20 10.22
N LEU A 299 9.19 -1.57 10.32
CA LEU A 299 7.97 -2.17 10.84
C LEU A 299 6.75 -1.84 9.98
N THR A 300 6.97 -1.65 8.67
CA THR A 300 5.92 -1.39 7.67
C THR A 300 4.81 -2.43 7.71
N GLY A 301 5.15 -3.68 8.02
CA GLY A 301 4.21 -4.80 8.15
C GLY A 301 3.17 -4.67 9.26
N LEU A 302 3.36 -3.81 10.27
CA LEU A 302 2.39 -3.64 11.37
C LEU A 302 1.24 -2.68 11.02
N GLY A 303 1.26 -2.09 9.83
CA GLY A 303 0.25 -1.16 9.36
C GLY A 303 0.23 0.17 10.12
N PRO A 304 -0.80 1.02 9.90
CA PRO A 304 -0.81 2.40 10.39
C PRO A 304 -0.91 2.51 11.93
N ALA A 305 -1.30 1.44 12.62
CA ALA A 305 -1.42 1.43 14.08
C ALA A 305 -0.08 1.68 14.78
N ILE A 306 1.06 1.42 14.13
CA ILE A 306 2.37 1.72 14.68
C ILE A 306 2.57 3.21 14.98
N TYR A 307 1.89 4.08 14.25
CA TYR A 307 1.97 5.52 14.45
C TYR A 307 1.20 6.02 15.67
N SER A 308 0.42 5.16 16.35
CA SER A 308 -0.29 5.52 17.58
C SER A 308 0.66 5.95 18.70
N ILE A 309 1.81 5.28 18.84
CA ILE A 309 2.84 5.60 19.85
C ILE A 309 3.46 6.99 19.60
N PRO A 310 4.09 7.28 18.44
CA PRO A 310 4.67 8.60 18.20
C PRO A 310 3.62 9.70 18.19
N ALA A 311 2.42 9.46 17.66
CA ALA A 311 1.32 10.44 17.72
C ALA A 311 0.95 10.79 19.16
N SER A 312 0.86 9.78 20.04
CA SER A 312 0.55 9.99 21.47
C SER A 312 1.64 10.79 22.18
N ILE A 313 2.92 10.56 21.85
CA ILE A 313 4.04 11.35 22.37
C ILE A 313 3.93 12.82 21.93
N VAL A 314 3.57 13.08 20.67
CA VAL A 314 3.35 14.45 20.17
C VAL A 314 2.17 15.12 20.88
N VAL A 315 1.06 14.40 21.07
CA VAL A 315 -0.09 14.91 21.84
C VAL A 315 0.34 15.31 23.26
N VAL A 316 1.04 14.43 23.97
CA VAL A 316 1.56 14.73 25.31
C VAL A 316 2.49 15.94 25.27
N ALA A 317 3.43 16.01 24.32
CA ALA A 317 4.33 17.16 24.18
C ALA A 317 3.57 18.49 23.97
N ILE A 318 2.51 18.49 23.16
CA ILE A 318 1.64 19.66 22.98
C ILE A 318 0.96 20.04 24.30
N MET A 319 0.42 19.06 25.04
CA MET A 319 -0.19 19.29 26.35
C MET A 319 0.81 19.90 27.34
N LEU A 320 2.06 19.41 27.37
CA LEU A 320 3.13 19.97 28.20
C LEU A 320 3.51 21.41 27.78
N LEU A 321 3.51 21.73 26.49
CA LEU A 321 3.74 23.11 26.01
C LEU A 321 2.62 24.06 26.44
N VAL A 322 1.37 23.63 26.33
CA VAL A 322 0.20 24.40 26.79
C VAL A 322 0.28 24.62 28.30
N ALA A 323 0.57 23.58 29.07
CA ALA A 323 0.75 23.68 30.51
C ALA A 323 1.91 24.62 30.87
N SER A 324 3.08 24.47 30.25
CA SER A 324 4.24 25.35 30.42
C SER A 324 3.85 26.83 30.25
N TRP A 325 3.09 27.15 29.22
CA TRP A 325 2.63 28.51 28.97
C TRP A 325 1.69 29.02 30.09
N THR A 326 0.79 28.18 30.59
CA THR A 326 -0.09 28.55 31.72
C THR A 326 0.67 28.77 33.03
N TYR A 327 1.72 27.99 33.29
CA TYR A 327 2.57 28.15 34.48
C TYR A 327 3.58 29.29 34.37
N GLY A 328 3.92 29.73 33.15
CA GLY A 328 4.87 30.82 32.91
C GLY A 328 4.27 32.22 32.82
N ARG A 329 2.94 32.35 32.67
CA ARG A 329 2.23 33.64 32.57
C ARG A 329 1.47 34.08 33.83
N ARG A 330 1.32 33.21 34.82
CA ARG A 330 0.52 33.42 36.03
C ARG A 330 1.22 32.88 37.25
#